data_AF-W6PV02-F1
#
_entry.id   AF-W6PV02-F1
#
_cell.length_a   1.000
_cell.length_b   1.000
_cell.length_c   1.000
_cell.angle_alpha   90.00
_cell.angle_beta   90.00
_cell.angle_gamma   90.00
#
_symmetry.space_group_name_H-M   'P 1'
#
loop_
_entity.id
_entity.type
_entity.pdbx_description
1 polymer ?
#
loop_
_entity_poly.entity_id
_entity_poly.type
_entity_poly.pdbx_seq_one_letter_code
_entity_poly.pdbx_strand_id
1 'polypeptide(L)'
;MLQAHFTHVKLNENEKKEYSRNITVTPLAVPMLCGPGVISSGITLMEDAPEHIFKIALVCVIALVCLLSFIILCVSTRLLKILGETGNNVMMRLMGLILMVIAVECFINGMQPVLTDILRQAHACP
;
A
#
# COMPACT_ATOMS: atom_id res chain seq x y z
N MET A 1 12.50 26.35 35.43
CA MET A 1 12.92 24.95 35.24
C MET A 1 11.72 24.06 35.57
N LEU A 2 10.93 23.68 34.57
CA LEU A 2 9.79 22.77 34.75
C LEU A 2 10.29 21.35 34.49
N GLN A 3 10.53 20.59 35.57
CA GLN A 3 10.80 19.16 35.45
C GLN A 3 9.50 18.45 35.05
N ALA A 4 9.44 18.04 33.78
CA ALA A 4 8.43 17.12 33.30
C ALA A 4 8.71 15.73 33.91
N HIS A 5 7.94 15.38 34.93
CA HIS A 5 7.88 14.02 35.46
C HIS A 5 7.11 13.18 34.43
N PHE A 6 7.81 12.31 33.69
CA PHE A 6 7.16 11.34 32.83
C PHE A 6 6.34 10.40 33.70
N THR A 7 5.02 10.55 33.66
CA THR A 7 4.07 9.63 34.27
C THR A 7 4.42 8.22 33.81
N HIS A 8 4.88 7.40 34.75
CA HIS A 8 5.22 6.01 34.56
C HIS A 8 3.93 5.21 34.39
N VAL A 9 3.27 5.37 33.24
CA VAL A 9 2.12 4.56 32.84
C VAL A 9 2.65 3.14 32.68
N LYS A 10 2.47 2.31 33.72
CA LYS A 10 2.68 0.86 33.66
C LYS A 10 1.64 0.31 32.68
N LEU A 11 1.99 0.34 31.40
CA LEU A 11 1.26 -0.34 30.35
C LEU A 11 1.34 -1.84 30.66
N ASN A 12 0.19 -2.48 30.87
CA ASN A 12 0.14 -3.93 30.99
C ASN A 12 0.71 -4.57 29.70
N GLU A 13 1.36 -5.73 29.81
CA GLU A 13 1.95 -6.45 28.67
C GLU A 13 0.95 -6.69 27.52
N ASN A 14 -0.35 -6.73 27.83
CA ASN A 14 -1.44 -6.85 26.86
C ASN A 14 -1.69 -5.56 26.06
N GLU A 15 -1.67 -4.39 26.72
CA GLU A 15 -1.87 -3.09 26.05
C GLU A 15 -0.67 -2.72 25.17
N LYS A 16 0.54 -3.11 25.59
CA LYS A 16 1.77 -2.91 24.81
C LYS A 16 1.74 -3.67 23.48
N LYS A 17 1.20 -4.90 23.48
CA LYS A 17 1.01 -5.73 22.26
C LYS A 17 -0.06 -5.16 21.32
N GLU A 18 -1.09 -4.53 21.85
CA GLU A 18 -2.14 -3.89 21.04
C GLU A 18 -1.65 -2.58 20.40
N TYR A 19 -0.89 -1.78 21.15
CA TYR A 19 -0.30 -0.54 20.64
C TYR A 19 0.75 -0.80 19.54
N SER A 20 1.61 -1.82 19.72
CA SER A 20 2.58 -2.22 18.69
C SER A 20 1.90 -2.71 17.41
N ARG A 21 0.75 -3.40 17.55
CA ARG A 21 -0.09 -3.84 16.42
C ARG A 21 -0.62 -2.68 15.59
N ASN A 22 -1.18 -1.66 16.24
CA ASN A 22 -1.79 -0.51 15.57
C ASN A 22 -0.76 0.34 14.81
N ILE A 23 0.45 0.47 15.35
CA ILE A 23 1.56 1.18 14.70
C ILE A 23 2.03 0.49 13.41
N THR A 24 2.02 -0.85 13.33
CA THR A 24 2.46 -1.59 12.13
C THR A 24 1.39 -1.64 11.03
N VAL A 25 0.11 -1.58 11.37
CA VAL A 25 -0.99 -1.65 10.40
C VAL A 25 -1.12 -0.37 9.56
N THR A 26 -0.89 0.80 10.19
CA THR A 26 -1.02 2.12 9.53
C THR A 26 -0.07 2.32 8.32
N PRO A 27 1.25 2.05 8.41
CA PRO A 27 2.16 2.23 7.28
C PRO A 27 1.94 1.23 6.16
N LEU A 28 1.20 0.14 6.38
CA LEU A 28 0.88 -0.86 5.35
C LEU A 28 -0.44 -0.56 4.63
N ALA A 29 -1.39 0.09 5.28
CA ALA A 29 -2.64 0.50 4.64
C ALA A 29 -2.38 1.44 3.44
N VAL A 30 -1.40 2.33 3.56
CA VAL A 30 -1.00 3.27 2.50
C VAL A 30 -0.49 2.55 1.23
N PRO A 31 0.53 1.68 1.28
CA PRO A 31 1.01 0.96 0.10
C PRO A 31 -0.02 -0.04 -0.45
N MET A 32 -0.92 -0.59 0.38
CA MET A 32 -2.01 -1.45 -0.10
C MET A 32 -3.08 -0.68 -0.90
N LEU A 33 -3.42 0.55 -0.50
CA LEU A 33 -4.47 1.34 -1.15
C LEU A 33 -3.94 2.16 -2.32
N CYS A 34 -2.79 2.80 -2.16
CA CYS A 34 -2.20 3.72 -3.13
C CYS A 34 -0.73 3.36 -3.37
N GLY A 35 -0.49 2.13 -3.85
CA GLY A 35 0.86 1.69 -4.19
C GLY A 35 1.50 2.56 -5.29
N PRO A 36 2.83 2.70 -5.30
CA PRO A 36 3.55 3.56 -6.27
C PRO A 36 3.29 3.14 -7.73
N GLY A 37 3.09 1.85 -7.99
CA GLY A 37 2.75 1.34 -9.33
C GLY A 37 1.38 1.80 -9.84
N VAL A 38 0.39 1.90 -8.95
CA VAL A 38 -0.96 2.41 -9.30
C VAL A 38 -0.88 3.89 -9.66
N ILE A 39 -0.09 4.67 -8.90
CA ILE A 39 0.14 6.09 -9.18
C ILE A 39 0.83 6.26 -10.53
N SER A 40 1.93 5.53 -10.78
CA SER A 40 2.66 5.60 -12.06
C SER A 40 1.77 5.22 -13.24
N SER A 41 1.04 4.11 -13.12
CA SER A 41 0.15 3.65 -14.19
C SER A 41 -0.98 4.63 -14.45
N GLY A 42 -1.55 5.23 -13.39
CA GLY A 42 -2.58 6.25 -13.51
C GLY A 42 -2.10 7.50 -14.24
N ILE A 43 -0.87 7.96 -13.96
CA ILE A 43 -0.26 9.10 -14.66
C ILE A 43 0.00 8.74 -16.12
N THR A 44 0.63 7.60 -16.41
CA THR A 44 0.90 7.16 -17.78
C THR A 44 -0.39 7.02 -18.60
N LEU A 45 -1.45 6.44 -18.01
CA LEU A 45 -2.72 6.25 -18.71
C LEU A 45 -3.49 7.57 -18.93
N MET A 46 -3.23 8.59 -18.09
CA MET A 46 -3.75 9.95 -18.26
C MET A 46 -2.97 10.75 -19.32
N GLU A 47 -1.67 10.44 -19.50
CA GLU A 47 -0.78 11.05 -20.50
C GLU A 47 -0.99 10.45 -21.90
N ASP A 48 -1.21 9.13 -21.98
CA ASP A 48 -1.43 8.40 -23.24
C ASP A 48 -2.80 8.68 -23.86
N ALA A 49 -3.80 9.10 -23.08
CA ALA A 49 -5.17 9.35 -23.52
C ALA A 49 -5.28 10.62 -24.39
N PRO A 50 -5.39 10.52 -25.74
CA PRO A 50 -5.37 11.68 -26.64
C PRO A 50 -6.76 12.31 -26.81
N GLU A 51 -7.83 11.57 -26.53
CA GLU A 51 -9.21 12.02 -26.68
C GLU A 51 -9.84 12.36 -25.32
N HIS A 52 -10.59 13.47 -25.25
CA HIS A 52 -11.26 13.91 -24.02
C HIS A 52 -12.22 12.87 -23.43
N ILE A 53 -12.80 12.00 -24.27
CA ILE A 53 -13.71 10.91 -23.87
C ILE A 53 -12.98 9.84 -23.04
N PHE A 54 -11.78 9.42 -23.45
CA PHE A 54 -10.99 8.44 -22.70
C PHE A 54 -10.59 8.98 -21.32
N LYS A 55 -10.27 10.27 -21.24
CA LYS A 55 -9.93 10.95 -19.98
C LYS A 55 -11.10 10.95 -18.99
N ILE A 56 -12.31 11.23 -19.48
CA ILE A 56 -13.54 11.20 -18.65
C ILE A 56 -13.83 9.76 -18.19
N ALA A 57 -13.71 8.78 -19.09
CA ALA A 57 -13.89 7.37 -18.75
C ALA A 57 -12.92 6.91 -17.66
N LEU A 58 -11.64 7.32 -17.76
CA LEU A 58 -10.61 7.01 -16.76
C LEU A 58 -10.99 7.55 -15.38
N VAL A 59 -11.40 8.82 -15.30
CA VAL A 59 -11.82 9.45 -14.04
C VAL A 59 -13.06 8.77 -13.46
N CYS A 60 -14.02 8.38 -14.30
CA CYS A 60 -15.20 7.61 -13.86
C CYS A 60 -14.80 6.26 -13.25
N VAL A 61 -13.85 5.53 -13.84
CA VAL A 61 -13.37 4.25 -13.31
C VAL A 61 -12.65 4.45 -11.97
N ILE A 62 -11.78 5.45 -11.86
CA ILE A 62 -11.10 5.77 -10.59
C ILE A 62 -12.13 6.11 -9.51
N ALA A 63 -13.13 6.95 -9.82
CA ALA A 63 -14.20 7.29 -8.90
C ALA A 63 -15.00 6.06 -8.45
N LEU A 64 -15.28 5.13 -9.37
CA LEU A 64 -15.98 3.89 -9.07
C LEU A 64 -15.17 2.97 -8.14
N VAL A 65 -13.87 2.82 -8.38
CA VAL A 65 -12.96 2.05 -7.49
C VAL A 65 -12.87 2.67 -6.10
N CYS A 66 -12.80 4.00 -6.01
CA CYS A 66 -12.85 4.72 -4.74
C CYS A 66 -14.17 4.49 -4.00
N LEU A 67 -15.29 4.53 -4.70
CA LEU A 67 -16.62 4.26 -4.12
C LEU A 67 -16.72 2.82 -3.59
N LEU A 68 -16.26 1.84 -4.36
CA LEU A 68 -16.22 0.44 -3.93
C LEU A 68 -15.33 0.25 -2.70
N SER A 69 -14.13 0.83 -2.71
CA SER A 69 -13.21 0.80 -1.58
C SER A 69 -13.83 1.42 -0.33
N PHE A 70 -14.55 2.54 -0.48
CA PHE A 70 -15.28 3.18 0.62
C PHE A 70 -16.36 2.27 1.21
N ILE A 71 -17.15 1.58 0.39
CA ILE A 71 -18.16 0.63 0.85
C ILE A 71 -17.51 -0.53 1.62
N ILE A 72 -16.41 -1.08 1.09
CA ILE A 72 -15.65 -2.16 1.74
C ILE A 72 -15.13 -1.71 3.12
N LEU A 73 -14.55 -0.51 3.20
CA LEU A 73 -14.08 0.08 4.45
C LEU A 73 -15.22 0.28 5.45
N CYS A 74 -16.39 0.70 5.00
CA CYS A 74 -17.56 0.88 5.85
C CYS A 74 -18.04 -0.46 6.47
N VAL A 75 -18.00 -1.54 5.68
CA VAL A 75 -18.38 -2.90 6.11
C VAL A 75 -17.26 -3.62 6.89
N SER A 76 -16.03 -3.09 6.86
CA SER A 76 -14.84 -3.69 7.50
C SER A 76 -15.04 -4.06 8.97
N THR A 77 -15.78 -3.24 9.73
CA THR A 77 -16.09 -3.51 11.15
C THR A 77 -16.87 -4.81 11.38
N ARG A 78 -17.71 -5.24 10.42
CA ARG A 78 -18.36 -6.56 10.45
C ARG A 78 -17.41 -7.67 10.01
N LEU A 79 -16.53 -7.37 9.05
CA LEU A 79 -15.55 -8.32 8.53
C LEU A 79 -14.56 -8.77 9.62
N LEU A 80 -14.10 -7.86 10.47
CA LEU A 80 -13.22 -8.16 11.60
C LEU A 80 -13.86 -9.13 12.61
N LYS A 81 -15.18 -9.05 12.81
CA LYS A 81 -15.90 -9.96 13.72
C LYS A 81 -16.02 -11.38 13.16
N ILE A 82 -16.04 -11.54 11.84
CA ILE A 82 -16.13 -12.84 11.16
C ILE A 82 -14.77 -13.56 11.16
N LEU A 83 -13.66 -12.81 11.03
CA LEU A 83 -12.31 -13.38 10.98
C LEU A 83 -11.83 -13.99 12.31
N GLY A 84 -12.37 -13.53 13.44
CA GLY A 84 -11.99 -14.01 14.77
C GLY A 84 -10.51 -13.78 15.11
N GLU A 85 -10.08 -14.33 16.25
CA GLU A 85 -8.73 -14.08 16.79
C GLU A 85 -7.62 -14.81 16.01
N THR A 86 -7.92 -16.02 15.51
CA THR A 86 -6.98 -16.80 14.70
C THR A 86 -6.77 -16.17 13.31
N GLY A 87 -7.84 -15.71 12.67
CA GLY A 87 -7.76 -15.05 11.35
C GLY A 87 -6.97 -13.74 11.42
N ASN A 88 -7.12 -12.97 12.50
CA ASN A 88 -6.36 -11.73 12.70
C ASN A 88 -4.84 -12.01 12.82
N ASN A 89 -4.45 -13.06 13.54
CA ASN A 89 -3.03 -13.45 13.65
C ASN A 89 -2.43 -13.89 12.31
N VAL A 90 -3.20 -14.60 11.47
CA VAL A 90 -2.76 -14.96 10.11
C VAL A 90 -2.63 -13.71 9.24
N MET A 91 -3.59 -12.79 9.32
CA MET A 91 -3.55 -11.55 8.53
C MET A 91 -2.31 -10.71 8.84
N MET A 92 -1.92 -10.58 10.11
CA MET A 92 -0.69 -9.89 10.47
C MET A 92 0.57 -10.50 9.85
N ARG A 93 0.64 -11.82 9.70
CA ARG A 93 1.77 -12.48 9.02
C ARG A 93 1.75 -12.21 7.52
N LEU A 94 0.57 -12.29 6.90
CA LEU A 94 0.39 -11.99 5.48
C LEU A 94 0.75 -10.53 5.16
N MET A 95 0.36 -9.60 6.02
CA MET A 95 0.73 -8.18 5.93
C MET A 95 2.23 -7.96 5.76
N GLY A 96 3.06 -8.67 6.55
CA GLY A 96 4.52 -8.62 6.41
C GLY A 96 5.05 -9.28 5.14
N LEU A 97 4.47 -10.42 4.73
CA LEU A 97 4.87 -11.11 3.49
C LEU A 97 4.57 -10.27 2.25
N ILE A 98 3.38 -9.64 2.20
CA ILE A 98 2.97 -8.78 1.08
C ILE A 98 3.88 -7.55 1.00
N LEU A 99 4.24 -6.94 2.13
CA LEU A 99 5.22 -5.83 2.16
C LEU A 99 6.56 -6.23 1.55
N MET A 100 7.06 -7.43 1.86
CA MET A 100 8.29 -7.95 1.28
C MET A 100 8.16 -8.12 -0.24
N VAL A 101 7.04 -8.66 -0.72
CA VAL A 101 6.77 -8.83 -2.16
C VAL A 101 6.70 -7.48 -2.86
N ILE A 102 5.95 -6.51 -2.32
CA ILE A 102 5.83 -5.16 -2.88
C ILE A 102 7.20 -4.47 -2.97
N ALA A 103 8.07 -4.67 -1.97
CA ALA A 103 9.43 -4.12 -1.99
C ALA A 103 10.27 -4.69 -3.14
N VAL A 104 10.20 -6.01 -3.36
CA VAL A 104 10.91 -6.67 -4.48
C VAL A 104 10.32 -6.24 -5.82
N GLU A 105 8.99 -6.12 -5.92
CA GLU A 105 8.31 -5.66 -7.14
C GLU A 105 8.75 -4.25 -7.52
N CYS A 106 8.79 -3.31 -6.56
CA CYS A 106 9.27 -1.96 -6.80
C CYS A 106 10.74 -1.94 -7.23
N PHE A 107 11.58 -2.79 -6.65
CA PHE A 107 12.99 -2.91 -7.01
C PHE A 107 13.19 -3.39 -8.45
N ILE A 108 12.47 -4.45 -8.85
CA ILE A 108 12.54 -5.01 -10.20
C ILE A 108 11.98 -4.01 -11.22
N ASN A 109 10.81 -3.43 -10.97
CA ASN A 109 10.18 -2.46 -11.87
C ASN A 109 11.07 -1.22 -12.11
N GLY A 110 11.81 -0.78 -11.09
CA GLY A 110 12.77 0.32 -11.22
C GLY A 110 14.06 -0.08 -11.98
N MET A 111 14.60 -1.28 -11.76
CA MET A 111 15.87 -1.71 -12.35
C MET A 111 15.75 -2.23 -13.79
N GLN A 112 14.64 -2.89 -14.12
CA GLN A 112 14.41 -3.51 -15.42
C GLN A 112 14.64 -2.56 -16.62
N PRO A 113 14.08 -1.32 -16.65
CA PRO A 113 14.31 -0.42 -17.79
C PRO A 113 15.79 -0.04 -17.95
N VAL A 114 16.49 0.24 -16.85
CA VAL A 114 17.90 0.64 -16.87
C VAL A 114 18.80 -0.47 -17.41
N LEU A 115 18.60 -1.72 -16.96
CA LEU A 115 19.38 -2.85 -17.41
C LEU A 115 19.13 -3.17 -18.90
N THR A 116 17.88 -3.04 -19.33
CA THR A 116 17.50 -3.28 -20.73
C THR A 116 18.11 -2.24 -21.66
N ASP A 117 18.14 -0.97 -21.26
CA ASP A 117 18.76 0.11 -22.04
C ASP A 117 20.27 -0.06 -22.20
N ILE A 118 20.98 -0.45 -21.14
CA ILE A 118 22.43 -0.70 -21.18
C ILE A 118 22.75 -1.87 -22.13
N LEU A 119 22.01 -2.98 -22.02
CA LEU A 119 22.19 -4.14 -22.90
C LEU A 119 21.89 -3.80 -24.37
N ARG A 120 20.89 -2.96 -24.62
CA ARG A 120 20.53 -2.53 -25.98
C ARG A 120 21.60 -1.63 -26.59
N GLN A 121 22.19 -0.72 -25.81
CA GLN A 121 23.33 0.09 -26.25
C GLN A 121 24.59 -0.75 -26.49
N ALA A 122 24.85 -1.74 -25.64
CA ALA A 122 25.98 -2.65 -25.81
C ALA A 122 25.89 -3.50 -27.10
N HIS A 123 24.67 -3.88 -27.52
CA HIS A 123 24.46 -4.61 -28.78
C HIS A 123 24.35 -3.68 -30.01
N ALA A 124 24.13 -2.37 -29.81
CA ALA A 124 24.04 -1.39 -30.88
C ALA A 124 25.39 -0.78 -31.29
N CYS A 125 26.49 -1.16 -30.64
CA CYS A 125 27.83 -0.72 -31.00
C CYS A 125 28.48 -1.81 -31.90
N PRO A 126 28.68 -1.57 -33.21
CA PRO A 126 29.48 -2.43 -34.08
C PRO A 126 30.98 -2.36 -33.80
#